data_AF-A0A444J6J8-F1
#
_entry.id   AF-A0A444J6J8-F1
#
_cell.length_a   1.000
_cell.length_b   1.000
_cell.length_c   1.000
_cell.angle_alpha   90.00
_cell.angle_beta   90.00
_cell.angle_gamma   90.00
#
_symmetry.space_group_name_H-M   'P 1'
#
loop_
_entity.id
_entity.type
_entity.pdbx_description
1 polymer ?
#
loop_
_entity_poly.entity_id
_entity_poly.type
_entity_poly.pdbx_seq_one_letter_code
_entity_poly.pdbx_strand_id
1 'polypeptide(L)'
;FVDYFLKKYSELLGKEVQTISSYGLEVLMDYNFPGNVRELENIIERGVALEASNIILPESLILSRKEKPGLQKEPLFVGAQDERELFDRGMEDILIDLETRMIKHALEAAEGSKMRAAELLKISFRSLRYKTKKYEMD
;
A
#
# COMPACT_ATOMS: atom_id res chain seq x y z
N PHE A 1 -16.02 5.03 -17.60
CA PHE A 1 -14.78 4.32 -17.20
C PHE A 1 -15.00 2.82 -17.10
N VAL A 2 -16.07 2.35 -16.43
CA VAL A 2 -16.40 0.92 -16.33
C VAL A 2 -16.49 0.25 -17.70
N ASP A 3 -17.36 0.74 -18.59
CA ASP A 3 -17.54 0.17 -19.94
C ASP A 3 -16.25 0.20 -20.77
N TYR A 4 -15.43 1.24 -20.57
CA TYR A 4 -14.16 1.39 -21.26
C TYR A 4 -13.18 0.29 -20.85
N PHE A 5 -13.00 0.05 -19.55
CA PHE A 5 -12.12 -1.01 -19.06
C PHE A 5 -12.67 -2.40 -19.38
N LEU A 6 -13.98 -2.59 -19.29
CA LEU A 6 -14.62 -3.86 -19.61
C LEU A 6 -14.32 -4.25 -21.05
N LYS A 7 -14.56 -3.34 -22.01
CA LYS A 7 -14.24 -3.55 -23.42
C LYS A 7 -12.76 -3.83 -23.64
N LYS A 8 -11.89 -2.99 -23.04
CA LYS A 8 -10.43 -3.12 -23.16
C LYS A 8 -9.96 -4.51 -22.73
N TYR A 9 -10.40 -5.02 -21.59
CA TYR A 9 -9.91 -6.29 -21.05
C TYR A 9 -10.59 -7.52 -21.67
N SER A 10 -11.85 -7.42 -22.09
CA SER A 10 -12.49 -8.48 -22.88
C SER A 10 -11.75 -8.73 -24.19
N GLU A 11 -11.37 -7.66 -24.90
CA GLU A 11 -10.55 -7.74 -26.11
C GLU A 11 -9.13 -8.26 -25.82
N LEU A 12 -8.47 -7.74 -24.78
CA LEU A 12 -7.09 -8.11 -24.43
C LEU A 12 -6.95 -9.58 -24.00
N LEU A 13 -7.94 -10.10 -23.26
CA LEU A 13 -7.91 -11.46 -22.70
C LEU A 13 -8.64 -12.49 -23.59
N GLY A 14 -9.22 -12.06 -24.72
CA GLY A 14 -9.98 -12.94 -25.61
C GLY A 14 -11.23 -13.53 -24.94
N LYS A 15 -11.87 -12.75 -24.06
CA LYS A 15 -13.06 -13.16 -23.29
C LYS A 15 -14.31 -12.50 -23.87
N GLU A 16 -15.43 -13.21 -23.89
CA GLU A 16 -16.73 -12.68 -24.35
C GLU A 16 -17.52 -11.97 -23.24
N VAL A 17 -16.84 -11.39 -22.26
CA VAL A 17 -17.51 -10.66 -21.18
C VAL A 17 -18.05 -9.35 -21.73
N GLN A 18 -19.37 -9.17 -21.70
CA GLN A 18 -20.08 -8.06 -22.33
C GLN A 18 -20.63 -7.05 -21.33
N THR A 19 -20.91 -7.47 -20.10
CA THR A 19 -21.53 -6.59 -19.10
C THR A 19 -21.14 -6.98 -17.68
N ILE A 20 -21.44 -6.08 -16.75
CA ILE A 20 -21.40 -6.34 -15.30
C ILE A 20 -22.86 -6.46 -14.84
N SER A 21 -23.14 -7.45 -13.99
CA SER A 21 -24.46 -7.60 -13.38
C SER A 21 -24.88 -6.32 -12.63
N SER A 22 -26.20 -6.09 -12.50
CA SER A 22 -26.73 -4.94 -11.76
C SER A 22 -26.20 -4.90 -10.31
N TYR A 23 -26.16 -6.05 -9.64
CA TYR A 23 -25.57 -6.18 -8.31
C TYR A 23 -24.06 -5.87 -8.30
N GLY A 24 -23.33 -6.25 -9.34
CA GLY A 24 -21.90 -5.93 -9.45
C GLY A 24 -21.65 -4.44 -9.65
N LEU A 25 -22.52 -3.76 -10.41
CA LEU A 25 -22.49 -2.32 -10.56
C LEU A 25 -22.82 -1.60 -9.24
N GLU A 26 -23.81 -2.05 -8.48
CA GLU A 26 -24.10 -1.52 -7.14
C GLU A 26 -22.88 -1.63 -6.23
N VAL A 27 -22.23 -2.80 -6.22
CA VAL A 27 -21.01 -3.07 -5.46
C VAL A 27 -19.85 -2.13 -5.88
N LEU A 28 -19.73 -1.81 -7.17
CA LEU A 28 -18.76 -0.82 -7.64
C LEU A 28 -19.15 0.61 -7.26
N MET A 29 -20.43 0.97 -7.31
CA MET A 29 -20.91 2.32 -6.97
C MET A 29 -20.76 2.64 -5.48
N ASP A 30 -20.91 1.63 -4.62
CA ASP A 30 -20.75 1.77 -3.17
C ASP A 30 -19.27 1.73 -2.71
N TYR A 31 -18.34 1.47 -3.63
CA TYR A 31 -16.92 1.38 -3.32
C TYR A 31 -16.21 2.73 -3.45
N ASN A 32 -15.38 3.07 -2.47
CA ASN A 32 -14.76 4.40 -2.36
C ASN A 32 -13.51 4.61 -3.25
N PHE A 33 -13.02 3.57 -3.96
CA PHE A 33 -11.84 3.61 -4.83
C PHE A 33 -10.63 4.39 -4.26
N PRO A 34 -10.05 3.98 -3.11
CA PRO A 34 -8.87 4.63 -2.54
C PRO A 34 -7.66 4.75 -3.50
N GLY A 35 -7.53 3.83 -4.47
CA GLY A 35 -6.50 3.85 -5.52
C GLY A 35 -6.91 4.61 -6.79
N ASN A 36 -7.98 5.41 -6.75
CA ASN A 36 -8.56 6.14 -7.88
C ASN A 36 -8.91 5.21 -9.07
N VAL A 37 -8.88 5.75 -10.29
CA VAL A 37 -9.28 5.05 -11.52
C VAL A 37 -8.46 3.78 -11.81
N ARG A 38 -7.22 3.70 -11.30
CA ARG A 38 -6.35 2.50 -11.44
C ARG A 38 -6.89 1.31 -10.66
N GLU A 39 -7.55 1.56 -9.53
CA GLU A 39 -8.15 0.49 -8.75
C GLU A 39 -9.38 -0.08 -9.47
N LEU A 40 -10.21 0.78 -10.04
CA LEU A 40 -11.32 0.38 -10.91
C LEU A 40 -10.83 -0.46 -12.10
N GLU A 41 -9.74 -0.01 -12.74
CA GLU A 41 -9.10 -0.73 -13.85
C GLU A 41 -8.68 -2.16 -13.42
N ASN A 42 -7.97 -2.29 -12.31
CA ASN A 42 -7.53 -3.58 -11.77
C ASN A 42 -8.69 -4.51 -11.37
N ILE A 43 -9.75 -3.95 -10.78
CA ILE A 43 -10.94 -4.72 -10.40
C ILE A 43 -11.60 -5.31 -11.64
N ILE A 44 -11.78 -4.50 -12.70
CA ILE A 44 -12.40 -4.94 -13.94
C ILE A 44 -11.51 -5.94 -14.68
N GLU A 45 -10.20 -5.71 -14.75
CA GLU A 45 -9.24 -6.65 -15.34
C GLU A 45 -9.36 -8.05 -14.73
N ARG A 46 -9.33 -8.12 -13.38
CA ARG A 46 -9.47 -9.38 -12.66
C ARG A 46 -10.85 -9.99 -12.84
N GLY A 47 -11.90 -9.18 -12.82
CA GLY A 47 -13.27 -9.64 -13.05
C GLY A 47 -13.43 -10.33 -14.41
N VAL A 48 -12.88 -9.74 -15.48
CA VAL A 48 -12.88 -10.35 -16.81
C VAL A 48 -12.04 -11.63 -16.86
N ALA A 49 -10.89 -11.66 -16.18
CA ALA A 49 -10.03 -12.84 -16.16
C ALA A 49 -10.67 -14.05 -15.48
N LEU A 50 -11.38 -13.83 -14.37
CA LEU A 50 -11.98 -14.86 -13.53
C LEU A 50 -13.30 -15.40 -14.07
N GLU A 51 -14.05 -14.59 -14.80
CA GLU A 51 -15.34 -15.01 -15.34
C GLU A 51 -15.21 -16.03 -16.46
N ALA A 52 -16.07 -17.04 -16.38
CA ALA A 52 -16.29 -18.01 -17.44
C ALA A 52 -17.50 -17.65 -18.31
N SER A 53 -18.35 -16.73 -17.83
CA SER A 53 -19.56 -16.29 -18.50
C SER A 53 -19.37 -14.96 -19.23
N ASN A 54 -20.42 -14.48 -19.92
CA ASN A 54 -20.43 -13.16 -20.56
C ASN A 54 -20.80 -12.01 -19.60
N ILE A 55 -21.00 -12.29 -18.30
CA ILE A 55 -21.45 -11.32 -17.30
C ILE A 55 -20.53 -11.37 -16.09
N ILE A 56 -20.02 -10.22 -15.64
CA ILE A 56 -19.30 -10.14 -14.36
C ILE A 56 -20.30 -10.17 -13.21
N LEU A 57 -20.22 -11.22 -12.40
CA LEU A 57 -20.97 -11.34 -11.16
C LEU A 57 -20.25 -10.64 -9.99
N PRO A 58 -20.98 -10.22 -8.93
CA PRO A 58 -20.37 -9.55 -7.78
C PRO A 58 -19.23 -10.34 -7.14
N GLU A 59 -19.29 -11.66 -7.18
CA GLU A 59 -18.29 -12.56 -6.60
C GLU A 59 -16.95 -12.51 -7.35
N SER A 60 -16.99 -12.19 -8.64
CA SER A 60 -15.80 -12.03 -9.50
C SER A 60 -15.18 -10.65 -9.40
N LEU A 61 -15.93 -9.67 -8.86
CA LEU A 61 -15.39 -8.37 -8.48
C LEU A 61 -14.62 -8.53 -7.17
N ILE A 62 -13.34 -8.89 -7.28
CA ILE A 62 -12.39 -8.82 -6.17
C ILE A 62 -12.13 -7.34 -5.86
N LEU A 63 -13.09 -6.75 -5.16
CA LEU A 63 -12.88 -5.56 -4.39
C LEU A 63 -11.92 -5.92 -3.27
N SER A 64 -11.03 -4.98 -2.97
CA SER A 64 -10.37 -4.96 -1.67
C SER A 64 -11.49 -4.77 -0.66
N ARG A 65 -12.13 -5.86 -0.23
CA ARG A 65 -13.12 -5.87 0.84
C ARG A 65 -12.43 -5.10 1.95
N LYS A 66 -13.10 -4.07 2.49
CA LYS A 66 -12.66 -3.42 3.72
C LYS A 66 -12.46 -4.52 4.76
N GLU A 67 -11.26 -5.10 4.83
CA GLU A 67 -10.62 -5.28 6.11
C GLU A 67 -10.83 -3.93 6.79
N LYS A 68 -11.44 -3.98 7.98
CA LYS A 68 -11.66 -2.81 8.83
C LYS A 68 -10.51 -1.81 8.60
N PRO A 69 -10.77 -0.52 8.37
CA PRO A 69 -9.71 0.46 8.14
C PRO A 69 -8.65 0.28 9.24
N GLY A 70 -7.51 -0.33 8.90
CA GLY A 70 -6.55 -0.80 9.90
C GLY A 70 -5.75 -2.10 9.65
N LEU A 71 -5.94 -2.87 8.57
CA LEU A 71 -5.15 -4.11 8.37
C LEU A 71 -4.44 -4.30 7.02
N GLN A 72 -4.57 -3.38 6.05
CA GLN A 72 -3.38 -3.04 5.27
C GLN A 72 -2.50 -2.24 6.23
N LYS A 73 -1.55 -2.92 6.88
CA LYS A 73 -0.48 -2.22 7.58
C LYS A 73 0.28 -1.46 6.51
N GLU A 74 -0.11 -0.20 6.30
CA GLU A 74 0.76 0.78 5.66
C GLU A 74 2.15 0.58 6.26
N PRO A 75 3.18 0.43 5.41
CA PRO A 75 4.53 0.22 5.89
C PRO A 75 4.86 1.31 6.93
N LEU A 76 5.09 0.87 8.17
CA LEU A 76 5.33 1.78 9.30
C LEU A 76 6.52 2.72 9.03
N PHE A 77 7.45 2.26 8.19
CA PHE A 77 8.64 2.97 7.77
C PHE A 77 8.75 2.89 6.25
N VAL A 78 8.38 3.98 5.56
CA VAL A 78 8.59 4.17 4.12
C VAL A 78 9.76 5.12 3.91
N GLY A 79 10.74 4.72 3.10
CA GLY A 79 11.88 5.57 2.72
C GLY A 79 11.47 6.65 1.73
N ALA A 80 10.96 6.24 0.56
CA ALA A 80 10.39 7.12 -0.46
C ALA A 80 9.08 6.52 -0.98
N GLN A 81 8.12 7.37 -1.32
CA GLN A 81 6.82 6.98 -1.84
C GLN A 81 6.85 6.64 -3.34
N ASP A 82 7.74 7.31 -4.09
CA ASP A 82 7.98 7.05 -5.51
C ASP A 82 9.42 7.41 -5.93
N GLU A 83 9.74 7.15 -7.21
CA GLU A 83 11.05 7.42 -7.79
C GLU A 83 11.38 8.92 -7.82
N ARG A 84 10.39 9.80 -7.94
CA ARG A 84 10.62 11.25 -7.98
C ARG A 84 11.08 11.74 -6.62
N GLU A 85 10.40 11.34 -5.55
CA GLU A 85 10.83 11.66 -4.19
C GLU A 85 12.25 11.14 -3.91
N LEU A 86 12.56 9.91 -4.36
CA LEU A 86 13.90 9.34 -4.23
C LEU A 86 14.97 10.21 -4.90
N PHE A 87 14.73 10.66 -6.13
CA PHE A 87 15.70 11.45 -6.88
C PHE A 87 15.76 12.92 -6.44
N ASP A 88 14.65 13.49 -5.97
CA ASP A 88 14.59 14.87 -5.49
C ASP A 88 15.26 15.04 -4.13
N ARG A 89 15.05 14.09 -3.20
CA ARG A 89 15.64 14.13 -1.85
C ARG A 89 17.03 13.50 -1.80
N GLY A 90 17.26 12.48 -2.63
CA GLY A 90 18.47 11.68 -2.59
C GLY A 90 18.48 10.66 -1.44
N MET A 91 19.35 9.66 -1.60
CA MET A 91 19.43 8.50 -0.70
C MET A 91 19.82 8.87 0.74
N GLU A 92 20.74 9.81 0.92
CA GLU A 92 21.28 10.15 2.25
C GLU A 92 20.20 10.78 3.15
N ASP A 93 19.45 11.74 2.63
CA ASP A 93 18.37 12.42 3.37
C ASP A 93 17.24 11.45 3.73
N ILE A 94 16.86 10.56 2.80
CA ILE A 94 15.86 9.53 3.05
C ILE A 94 16.29 8.58 4.17
N LEU A 95 17.56 8.14 4.16
CA LEU A 95 18.08 7.26 5.20
C LEU A 95 18.12 7.95 6.57
N ILE A 96 18.51 9.22 6.63
CA ILE A 96 18.53 9.99 7.89
C ILE A 96 17.12 10.07 8.50
N ASP A 97 16.12 10.40 7.70
CA ASP A 97 14.73 10.49 8.16
C ASP A 97 14.16 9.14 8.60
N LEU A 98 14.47 8.09 7.84
CA LEU A 98 14.04 6.73 8.16
C LEU A 98 14.68 6.26 9.46
N GLU A 99 15.99 6.43 9.61
CA GLU A 99 16.74 6.08 10.81
C GLU A 99 16.21 6.83 12.04
N THR A 100 15.99 8.14 11.92
CA THR A 100 15.51 8.99 13.03
C THR A 100 14.12 8.52 13.50
N ARG A 101 13.20 8.24 12.57
CA ARG A 101 11.88 7.69 12.91
C ARG A 101 11.95 6.32 13.59
N MET A 102 12.79 5.41 13.08
CA MET A 102 12.98 4.09 13.67
C MET A 102 13.55 4.18 15.08
N ILE A 103 14.55 5.04 15.31
CA ILE A 103 15.15 5.28 16.62
C ILE A 103 14.11 5.82 17.61
N LYS A 104 13.32 6.81 17.18
CA LYS A 104 12.28 7.40 18.03
C LYS A 104 11.25 6.36 18.46
N HIS A 105 10.74 5.59 17.49
CA HIS A 105 9.75 4.55 17.77
C HIS A 105 10.32 3.44 18.68
N ALA A 106 11.59 3.06 18.52
CA ALA A 106 12.23 2.09 19.39
C ALA A 106 12.45 2.61 20.81
N LEU A 107 12.77 3.90 20.98
CA LEU A 107 12.88 4.53 22.29
C LEU A 107 11.52 4.60 23.00
N GLU A 108 10.46 4.94 22.28
CA GLU A 108 9.08 4.95 22.82
C GLU A 108 8.67 3.54 23.26
N ALA A 109 8.88 2.52 22.43
CA ALA A 109 8.60 1.12 22.76
C ALA A 109 9.49 0.55 23.88
N ALA A 110 10.66 1.15 24.10
CA ALA A 110 11.60 0.81 25.17
C ALA A 110 11.43 1.68 26.43
N GLU A 111 10.39 2.52 26.51
CA GLU A 111 10.13 3.43 27.63
C GLU A 111 11.35 4.32 27.97
N GLY A 112 12.06 4.78 26.93
CA GLY A 112 13.25 5.63 27.06
C GLY A 112 14.56 4.89 27.35
N SER A 113 14.53 3.56 27.53
CA SER A 113 15.75 2.77 27.74
C SER A 113 16.57 2.63 26.46
N LYS A 114 17.68 3.38 26.35
CA LYS A 114 18.61 3.33 25.20
C LYS A 114 19.22 1.94 25.00
N MET A 115 19.46 1.17 26.07
CA MET A 115 19.98 -0.20 25.95
C MET A 115 18.95 -1.12 25.30
N ARG A 116 17.71 -1.10 25.77
CA ARG A 116 16.61 -1.90 25.24
C ARG A 116 16.20 -1.45 23.82
N ALA A 117 16.22 -0.16 23.52
CA ALA A 117 15.99 0.35 22.17
C ALA A 117 17.03 -0.16 21.16
N ALA A 118 18.31 -0.25 21.56
CA ALA A 118 19.37 -0.79 20.72
C ALA A 118 19.14 -2.28 20.42
N GLU A 119 18.68 -3.05 21.42
CA GLU A 119 18.29 -4.46 21.26
C GLU A 119 17.11 -4.62 20.30
N LEU A 120 16.05 -3.81 20.44
CA LEU A 120 14.89 -3.81 19.55
C LEU A 120 15.29 -3.52 18.10
N LEU A 121 16.20 -2.57 17.90
CA LEU A 121 16.74 -2.21 16.57
C LEU A 121 17.84 -3.15 16.07
N LYS A 122 18.27 -4.13 16.88
CA LYS A 122 19.35 -5.07 16.57
C LYS A 122 20.67 -4.38 16.19
N ILE A 123 20.99 -3.28 16.85
CA ILE A 123 22.27 -2.57 16.71
C ILE A 123 23.03 -2.53 18.02
N SER A 124 24.34 -2.26 17.96
CA SER A 124 25.11 -2.09 19.20
C SER A 124 24.65 -0.83 19.95
N PHE A 125 24.68 -0.89 21.29
CA PHE A 125 24.40 0.27 22.14
C PHE A 125 25.27 1.48 21.80
N ARG A 126 26.55 1.24 21.44
CA ARG A 126 27.48 2.28 20.98
C ARG A 126 26.98 2.96 19.70
N SER A 127 26.48 2.19 18.73
CA SER A 127 25.92 2.72 17.48
C SER A 127 24.67 3.57 17.76
N LEU A 128 23.75 3.07 18.58
CA LEU A 128 22.56 3.83 18.96
C LEU A 128 22.93 5.17 19.62
N ARG A 129 23.83 5.16 20.62
CA ARG A 129 24.26 6.38 21.31
C ARG A 129 24.91 7.40 20.37
N TYR A 130 25.70 6.92 19.40
CA TYR A 130 26.26 7.81 18.38
C TYR A 130 25.15 8.44 17.53
N LYS A 131 24.17 7.65 17.08
CA LYS A 131 23.05 8.12 16.27
C LYS A 131 22.14 9.09 17.04
N THR A 132 21.78 8.81 18.30
CA THR A 132 20.95 9.73 19.10
C THR A 132 21.65 11.06 19.34
N LYS A 133 22.97 11.04 19.57
CA LYS A 133 23.76 12.28 19.69
C LYS A 133 23.88 13.02 18.35
N LYS A 134 24.08 12.31 17.24
CA LYS A 134 24.19 12.89 15.89
C LYS A 134 22.90 13.59 15.48
N TYR A 135 21.75 13.04 15.85
CA TYR A 135 20.42 13.57 15.49
C TYR A 135 19.75 14.38 16.61
N GLU A 136 20.51 14.77 17.65
CA GLU A 136 20.01 15.59 18.78
C GLU A 136 18.74 15.02 19.47
N MET A 137 18.65 13.69 19.58
CA MET A 137 17.51 12.96 20.16
C MET A 137 17.70 12.61 21.64
N ASP A 138 18.52 13.40 22.36
CA ASP A 138 18.96 13.11 23.74
C ASP A 138 18.05 13.72 24.82
#